data_AF-A0A7S3YVE6-F1
#
_entry.id   AF-A0A7S3YVE6-F1
#
_cell.length_a   1.000
_cell.length_b   1.000
_cell.length_c   1.000
_cell.angle_alpha   90.00
_cell.angle_beta   90.00
_cell.angle_gamma   90.00
#
_symmetry.space_group_name_H-M   'P 1'
#
loop_
_entity.id
_entity.type
_entity.pdbx_description
1 polymer ?
#
loop_
_entity_poly.entity_id
_entity_poly.type
_entity_poly.pdbx_seq_one_letter_code
_entity_poly.pdbx_strand_id
1 'polypeptide(L)'
;MNRYTLNLLLALAYTSSATGPTCPCECGTSQTTLKTKFETATTQCLSNTVLSNLGISPADRKGASVKFEIQTWPSQQISTLVGGILAKEAMGYQIEWTCGSSGFNALARIANKETDCLIEFWLDTYYPDAVNYINTQQAVVNAGFAGYTGRAGLYIPQYTESLYSALSLTSADFTNFVANSADFWRSHQIPEVIALYASQNDSAIISSLGLTLEYSFTPPWCKPWNSTGIGNNCADVKAEVSAYDRGQLHQVIINRRLNWTVSYWGTAGVQSYVSAKITRTEPIVFKYWEPTKFIASNSLHRLSLPAYTQLCYSNNTNSLEGAGSVDCDYPTISLRKDESATTPSSPTPTVIYVTTTSSSTFTLHHSLSLSLSLS
;
A
#
# COMPACT_ATOMS: atom_id res chain seq x y z
N MET A 1 19.93 -29.18 -7.11
CA MET A 1 20.53 -28.04 -6.39
C MET A 1 19.61 -27.68 -5.24
N ASN A 2 20.04 -28.01 -4.01
CA ASN A 2 19.23 -27.91 -2.79
C ASN A 2 18.98 -26.44 -2.44
N ARG A 3 17.74 -25.97 -2.62
CA ARG A 3 17.28 -24.68 -2.09
C ARG A 3 16.86 -24.89 -0.64
N TYR A 4 17.75 -24.58 0.31
CA TYR A 4 17.40 -24.52 1.72
C TYR A 4 16.34 -23.43 1.91
N THR A 5 15.10 -23.83 2.17
CA THR A 5 13.98 -22.95 2.48
C THR A 5 14.09 -22.59 3.96
N LEU A 6 14.70 -21.44 4.27
CA LEU A 6 14.77 -20.95 5.65
C LEU A 6 13.42 -20.28 5.97
N ASN A 7 12.52 -21.03 6.59
CA ASN A 7 11.27 -20.49 7.14
C ASN A 7 11.61 -19.73 8.42
N LEU A 8 11.72 -18.40 8.32
CA LEU A 8 12.04 -17.56 9.45
C LEU A 8 10.76 -16.95 10.03
N LEU A 9 10.30 -17.48 11.17
CA LEU A 9 9.35 -16.79 12.03
C LEU A 9 10.12 -15.80 12.90
N LEU A 10 9.88 -14.49 12.71
CA LEU A 10 10.42 -13.47 13.59
C LEU A 10 9.29 -12.91 14.48
N ALA A 11 9.30 -13.31 15.75
CA ALA A 11 8.53 -12.64 16.78
C ALA A 11 9.28 -11.37 17.20
N LEU A 12 9.03 -10.25 16.52
CA LEU A 12 9.38 -8.94 17.07
C LEU A 12 8.31 -8.57 18.08
N ALA A 13 8.49 -9.03 19.32
CA ALA A 13 7.66 -8.60 20.42
C ALA A 13 7.99 -7.14 20.75
N TYR A 14 7.02 -6.26 20.56
CA TYR A 14 7.05 -4.90 21.10
C TYR A 14 6.80 -4.99 22.61
N THR A 15 7.79 -5.45 23.39
CA THR A 15 7.66 -5.44 24.84
C THR A 15 8.04 -4.05 25.37
N SER A 16 7.07 -3.34 25.93
CA SER A 16 7.29 -2.11 26.70
C SER A 16 8.01 -2.36 28.04
N SER A 17 8.46 -3.58 28.31
CA SER A 17 9.27 -3.91 29.49
C SER A 17 10.76 -3.81 29.16
N ALA A 18 11.37 -2.77 29.72
CA ALA A 18 12.81 -2.52 29.74
C ALA A 18 13.59 -3.76 30.22
N THR A 19 14.41 -4.35 29.33
CA THR A 19 15.71 -5.03 29.60
C THR A 19 16.27 -5.77 28.37
N GLY A 20 15.57 -5.79 27.22
CA GLY A 20 16.11 -6.32 25.96
C GLY A 20 16.62 -5.22 25.00
N PRO A 21 17.51 -5.54 24.05
CA PRO A 21 17.92 -4.60 23.01
C PRO A 21 16.70 -4.08 22.24
N THR A 22 16.41 -2.78 22.35
CA THR A 22 15.31 -2.14 21.64
C THR A 22 15.70 -1.91 20.19
N CYS A 23 15.18 -2.74 19.29
CA CYS A 23 15.32 -2.52 17.85
C CYS A 23 14.57 -1.23 17.47
N PRO A 24 15.14 -0.32 16.66
CA PRO A 24 14.52 0.97 16.35
C PRO A 24 13.38 0.85 15.31
N CYS A 25 12.38 0.02 15.58
CA CYS A 25 11.19 -0.11 14.74
C CYS A 25 10.11 0.86 15.24
N GLU A 26 10.14 2.12 14.80
CA GLU A 26 9.04 3.06 15.00
C GLU A 26 8.19 3.18 13.72
N CYS A 27 6.88 3.07 13.87
CA CYS A 27 5.94 3.30 12.76
C CYS A 27 5.68 4.81 12.62
N GLY A 28 5.67 5.34 11.39
CA GLY A 28 5.25 6.72 11.11
C GLY A 28 6.35 7.79 11.19
N THR A 29 7.62 7.40 11.30
CA THR A 29 8.78 8.28 11.13
C THR A 29 9.13 8.45 9.65
N SER A 30 9.73 9.59 9.29
CA SER A 30 10.22 9.80 7.92
C SER A 30 11.24 8.71 7.52
N GLN A 31 11.28 8.34 6.23
CA GLN A 31 12.24 7.35 5.73
C GLN A 31 13.68 7.72 6.10
N THR A 32 14.04 9.00 6.03
CA THR A 32 15.35 9.52 6.40
C THR A 32 15.64 9.29 7.89
N THR A 33 14.66 9.54 8.76
CA THR A 33 14.80 9.26 10.19
C THR A 33 15.00 7.77 10.46
N LEU A 34 14.23 6.90 9.82
CA LEU A 34 14.40 5.45 9.92
C LEU A 34 15.79 5.03 9.47
N LYS A 35 16.19 5.44 8.26
CA LYS A 35 17.52 5.19 7.71
C LYS A 35 18.61 5.56 8.70
N THR A 36 18.62 6.79 9.21
CA THR A 36 19.62 7.25 10.18
C THR A 36 19.62 6.42 11.47
N LYS A 37 18.44 6.09 12.03
CA LYS A 37 18.33 5.24 13.23
C LYS A 37 18.96 3.87 13.01
N PHE A 38 18.72 3.23 11.87
CA PHE A 38 19.27 1.90 11.58
C PHE A 38 20.75 1.91 11.17
N GLU A 39 21.21 2.95 10.50
CA GLU A 39 22.64 3.13 10.18
C GLU A 39 23.48 3.36 11.43
N THR A 40 22.93 4.05 12.44
CA THR A 40 23.63 4.36 13.69
C THR A 40 23.39 3.33 14.80
N ALA A 41 22.49 2.36 14.60
CA ALA A 41 22.19 1.33 15.58
C ALA A 41 23.43 0.42 15.81
N THR A 42 24.00 0.51 17.02
CA THR A 42 25.09 -0.35 17.48
C THR A 42 24.61 -1.66 18.10
N THR A 43 23.30 -1.76 18.36
CA THR A 43 22.69 -2.89 19.06
C THR A 43 22.14 -3.89 18.05
N GLN A 44 22.48 -5.17 18.23
CA GLN A 44 21.95 -6.28 17.44
C GLN A 44 20.49 -6.56 17.83
N CYS A 45 19.59 -6.71 16.85
CA CYS A 45 18.18 -7.00 17.10
C CYS A 45 17.93 -8.50 17.39
N LEU A 46 18.75 -9.39 16.85
CA LEU A 46 18.74 -10.84 17.04
C LEU A 46 20.01 -11.28 17.78
N SER A 47 19.90 -11.63 19.05
CA SER A 47 21.05 -12.13 19.79
C SER A 47 21.54 -13.48 19.25
N ASN A 48 22.83 -13.79 19.45
CA ASN A 48 23.39 -15.10 19.11
C ASN A 48 22.61 -16.26 19.76
N THR A 49 22.07 -16.06 20.97
CA THR A 49 21.20 -17.02 21.64
C THR A 49 19.90 -17.24 20.89
N VAL A 50 19.25 -16.17 20.39
CA VAL A 50 18.02 -16.29 19.59
C VAL A 50 18.31 -17.05 18.30
N LEU A 51 19.39 -16.70 17.59
CA LEU A 51 19.79 -17.37 16.35
C LEU A 51 20.09 -18.86 16.60
N SER A 52 20.83 -19.18 17.65
CA SER A 52 21.13 -20.56 18.05
C SER A 52 19.87 -21.35 18.41
N ASN A 53 18.93 -20.77 19.16
CA ASN A 53 17.66 -21.41 19.52
C ASN A 53 16.77 -21.70 18.31
N LEU A 54 16.89 -20.88 17.25
CA LEU A 54 16.20 -21.11 15.97
C LEU A 54 16.95 -22.09 15.06
N GLY A 55 18.07 -22.66 15.52
CA GLY A 55 18.91 -23.54 14.70
C GLY A 55 19.62 -22.82 13.56
N ILE A 56 19.74 -21.50 13.65
CA ILE A 56 20.35 -20.65 12.63
C ILE A 56 21.82 -20.47 12.99
N SER A 57 22.68 -21.10 12.22
CA SER A 57 24.07 -20.66 12.11
C SER A 57 24.11 -19.53 11.08
N PRO A 58 24.46 -18.29 11.45
CA PRO A 58 24.51 -17.21 10.49
C PRO A 58 25.37 -17.57 9.30
N ALA A 59 24.86 -17.33 8.10
CA ALA A 59 25.67 -17.50 6.90
C ALA A 59 26.79 -16.44 6.92
N ASP A 60 28.03 -16.84 6.62
CA ASP A 60 29.11 -15.89 6.42
C ASP A 60 29.15 -15.47 4.95
N ARG A 61 28.44 -14.39 4.63
CA ARG A 61 28.45 -13.76 3.29
C ARG A 61 29.64 -12.83 3.09
N LYS A 62 30.66 -12.91 3.97
CA LYS A 62 31.90 -12.12 3.92
C LYS A 62 31.67 -10.61 3.81
N GLY A 63 30.55 -10.13 4.35
CA GLY A 63 30.19 -8.72 4.30
C GLY A 63 29.86 -8.19 2.90
N ALA A 64 29.37 -9.02 1.98
CA ALA A 64 28.81 -8.53 0.73
C ALA A 64 27.76 -7.43 1.00
N SER A 65 27.89 -6.27 0.36
CA SER A 65 26.96 -5.15 0.54
C SER A 65 25.71 -5.33 -0.30
N VAL A 66 24.55 -4.99 0.28
CA VAL A 66 23.23 -5.03 -0.35
C VAL A 66 22.45 -3.79 0.06
N LYS A 67 21.82 -3.14 -0.92
CA LYS A 67 20.96 -1.97 -0.72
C LYS A 67 19.49 -2.37 -0.55
N PHE A 68 18.90 -2.04 0.59
CA PHE A 68 17.47 -2.21 0.86
C PHE A 68 16.75 -0.86 0.74
N GLU A 69 15.72 -0.80 -0.12
CA GLU A 69 14.94 0.42 -0.31
C GLU A 69 13.81 0.55 0.69
N ILE A 70 13.80 1.63 1.46
CA ILE A 70 12.71 2.05 2.35
C ILE A 70 11.76 2.96 1.55
N GLN A 71 10.48 2.61 1.50
CA GLN A 71 9.40 3.34 0.82
C GLN A 71 8.57 4.19 1.80
N THR A 72 7.64 4.94 1.23
CA THR A 72 6.92 6.02 1.90
C THR A 72 5.71 5.56 2.71
N TRP A 73 5.37 4.26 2.72
CA TRP A 73 4.24 3.73 3.48
C TRP A 73 4.64 2.72 4.59
N PRO A 74 3.89 2.66 5.71
CA PRO A 74 4.38 1.98 6.92
C PRO A 74 4.60 0.47 6.81
N SER A 75 3.74 -0.27 6.10
CA SER A 75 3.90 -1.73 5.97
C SER A 75 5.21 -2.07 5.28
N GLN A 76 5.55 -1.36 4.21
CA GLN A 76 6.79 -1.58 3.48
C GLN A 76 7.99 -1.18 4.32
N GLN A 77 7.90 -0.09 5.09
CA GLN A 77 8.97 0.31 6.00
C GLN A 77 9.27 -0.81 6.98
N ILE A 78 8.25 -1.34 7.65
CA ILE A 78 8.40 -2.45 8.59
C ILE A 78 8.98 -3.68 7.90
N SER A 79 8.40 -4.11 6.77
CA SER A 79 8.85 -5.33 6.08
C SER A 79 10.29 -5.20 5.59
N THR A 80 10.69 -4.03 5.09
CA THR A 80 12.05 -3.76 4.61
C THR A 80 13.05 -3.76 5.75
N LEU A 81 12.71 -3.13 6.87
CA LEU A 81 13.57 -3.10 8.05
C LEU A 81 13.76 -4.50 8.62
N VAL A 82 12.68 -5.28 8.74
CA VAL A 82 12.75 -6.69 9.14
C VAL A 82 13.62 -7.45 8.15
N GLY A 83 13.36 -7.33 6.84
CA GLY A 83 14.15 -7.98 5.80
C GLY A 83 15.66 -7.68 5.88
N GLY A 84 16.02 -6.41 6.08
CA GLY A 84 17.42 -5.99 6.18
C GLY A 84 18.09 -6.44 7.49
N ILE A 85 17.38 -6.45 8.62
CA ILE A 85 17.90 -7.02 9.89
C ILE A 85 18.22 -8.51 9.69
N LEU A 86 17.34 -9.25 9.02
CA LEU A 86 17.55 -10.67 8.75
C LEU A 86 18.74 -10.90 7.83
N ALA A 87 18.84 -10.12 6.75
CA ALA A 87 19.97 -10.16 5.84
C ALA A 87 21.29 -9.83 6.58
N LYS A 88 21.29 -8.84 7.47
CA LYS A 88 22.46 -8.46 8.27
C LYS A 88 22.85 -9.53 9.29
N GLU A 89 21.94 -9.88 10.19
CA GLU A 89 22.26 -10.57 11.44
C GLU A 89 22.13 -12.09 11.34
N ALA A 90 21.21 -12.58 10.51
CA ALA A 90 21.04 -14.02 10.27
C ALA A 90 21.78 -14.50 9.02
N MET A 91 22.02 -13.63 8.04
CA MET A 91 22.64 -14.01 6.77
C MET A 91 24.02 -13.38 6.55
N GLY A 92 24.49 -12.47 7.40
CA GLY A 92 25.86 -11.94 7.36
C GLY A 92 26.16 -10.94 6.23
N TYR A 93 25.13 -10.31 5.64
CA TYR A 93 25.32 -9.21 4.67
C TYR A 93 25.69 -7.89 5.36
N GLN A 94 26.36 -7.01 4.63
CA GLN A 94 26.37 -5.58 4.95
C GLN A 94 25.15 -4.93 4.31
N ILE A 95 24.45 -4.09 5.06
CA ILE A 95 23.21 -3.46 4.60
C ILE A 95 23.45 -1.97 4.43
N GLU A 96 23.14 -1.49 3.24
CA GLU A 96 22.96 -0.08 2.93
C GLU A 96 21.46 0.21 2.82
N TRP A 97 21.01 1.30 3.42
CA TRP A 97 19.60 1.69 3.33
C TRP A 97 19.45 2.80 2.31
N THR A 98 18.50 2.67 1.39
CA THR A 98 18.16 3.71 0.41
C THR A 98 16.71 4.15 0.61
N CYS A 99 16.39 5.38 0.21
CA CYS A 99 15.02 5.90 0.30
C CYS A 99 14.42 5.98 -1.11
N GLY A 100 13.33 5.24 -1.33
CA GLY A 100 12.52 5.36 -2.54
C GLY A 100 11.55 6.53 -2.44
N SER A 101 11.26 7.21 -3.54
CA SER A 101 10.29 8.32 -3.54
C SER A 101 8.83 7.84 -3.58
N SER A 102 8.58 6.65 -4.14
CA SER A 102 7.28 5.94 -4.16
C SER A 102 7.44 4.57 -4.83
N GLY A 103 6.36 3.79 -4.94
CA GLY A 103 6.32 2.58 -5.76
C GLY A 103 6.54 2.85 -7.26
N PHE A 104 6.26 4.06 -7.74
CA PHE A 104 6.54 4.46 -9.12
C PHE A 104 8.05 4.48 -9.39
N ASN A 105 8.46 3.94 -10.55
CA ASN A 105 9.86 3.74 -10.94
C ASN A 105 10.69 2.85 -10.00
N ALA A 106 10.07 2.10 -9.07
CA ALA A 106 10.84 1.26 -8.15
C ALA A 106 11.64 0.16 -8.88
N LEU A 107 11.06 -0.43 -9.92
CA LEU A 107 11.77 -1.42 -10.75
C LEU A 107 12.95 -0.80 -11.53
N ALA A 108 12.80 0.45 -11.97
CA ALA A 108 13.90 1.18 -12.63
C ALA A 108 15.08 1.38 -11.66
N ARG A 109 14.81 1.72 -10.41
CA ARG A 109 15.85 1.87 -9.37
C ARG A 109 16.59 0.56 -9.10
N ILE A 110 15.87 -0.58 -9.10
CA ILE A 110 16.50 -1.90 -9.00
C ILE A 110 17.36 -2.22 -10.23
N ALA A 111 16.84 -1.95 -11.43
CA ALA A 111 17.55 -2.20 -12.68
C ALA A 111 18.84 -1.35 -12.78
N ASN A 112 18.80 -0.11 -12.32
CA ASN A 112 19.91 0.84 -12.32
C ASN A 112 20.89 0.68 -11.14
N LYS A 113 20.67 -0.28 -10.24
CA LYS A 113 21.51 -0.51 -9.02
C LYS A 113 21.51 0.65 -8.02
N GLU A 114 20.49 1.50 -8.09
CA GLU A 114 20.22 2.49 -7.04
C GLU A 114 19.77 1.80 -5.76
N THR A 115 19.05 0.67 -5.89
CA THR A 115 18.77 -0.28 -4.82
C THR A 115 18.93 -1.71 -5.32
N ASP A 116 19.13 -2.66 -4.40
CA ASP A 116 19.25 -4.08 -4.74
C ASP A 116 17.98 -4.86 -4.38
N CYS A 117 17.20 -4.39 -3.39
CA CYS A 117 16.08 -5.12 -2.82
C CYS A 117 14.90 -4.21 -2.46
N LEU A 118 13.70 -4.72 -2.75
CA LEU A 118 12.41 -4.14 -2.40
C LEU A 118 11.52 -5.24 -1.81
N ILE A 119 11.10 -5.11 -0.55
CA ILE A 119 10.46 -6.24 0.18
C ILE A 119 8.93 -6.29 0.02
N GLU A 120 8.30 -5.17 -0.32
CA GLU A 120 6.86 -5.10 -0.56
C GLU A 120 6.61 -4.27 -1.81
N PHE A 121 6.29 -4.94 -2.90
CA PHE A 121 6.01 -4.30 -4.19
C PHE A 121 4.63 -4.67 -4.74
N TRP A 122 3.92 -3.64 -5.18
CA TRP A 122 2.58 -3.68 -5.75
C TRP A 122 2.67 -3.80 -7.27
N LEU A 123 3.19 -4.93 -7.76
CA LEU A 123 3.61 -5.11 -9.15
C LEU A 123 2.51 -4.79 -10.18
N ASP A 124 1.29 -5.27 -9.97
CA ASP A 124 0.21 -5.16 -10.98
C ASP A 124 -0.26 -3.72 -11.17
N THR A 125 0.02 -2.83 -10.21
CA THR A 125 -0.17 -1.38 -10.36
C THR A 125 0.77 -0.81 -11.43
N TYR A 126 1.96 -1.37 -11.60
CA TYR A 126 3.04 -0.87 -12.45
C TYR A 126 3.39 -1.85 -13.58
N TYR A 127 2.36 -2.48 -14.17
CA TYR A 127 2.54 -3.51 -15.20
C TYR A 127 3.45 -3.11 -16.38
N PRO A 128 3.40 -1.88 -16.93
CA PRO A 128 4.34 -1.49 -17.99
C PRO A 128 5.82 -1.55 -17.56
N ASP A 129 6.14 -1.15 -16.32
CA ASP A 129 7.49 -1.25 -15.76
C ASP A 129 7.91 -2.71 -15.62
N ALA A 130 6.97 -3.57 -15.20
CA ALA A 130 7.20 -5.00 -15.08
C ALA A 130 7.61 -5.63 -16.43
N VAL A 131 6.89 -5.31 -17.50
CA VAL A 131 7.24 -5.76 -18.86
C VAL A 131 8.65 -5.31 -19.24
N ASN A 132 9.00 -4.06 -18.97
CA ASN A 132 10.31 -3.53 -19.33
C ASN A 132 11.46 -4.17 -18.52
N TYR A 133 11.41 -4.08 -17.19
CA TYR A 133 12.57 -4.40 -16.35
C TYR A 133 12.71 -5.88 -15.98
N ILE A 134 11.60 -6.62 -15.97
CA ILE A 134 11.60 -8.06 -15.63
C ILE A 134 11.62 -8.90 -16.90
N ASN A 135 10.70 -8.65 -17.83
CA ASN A 135 10.55 -9.53 -18.99
C ASN A 135 11.57 -9.20 -20.09
N THR A 136 11.74 -7.92 -20.42
CA THR A 136 12.61 -7.50 -21.54
C THR A 136 14.07 -7.38 -21.12
N GLN A 137 14.36 -6.59 -20.08
CA GLN A 137 15.74 -6.34 -19.64
C GLN A 137 16.29 -7.45 -18.74
N GLN A 138 15.41 -8.23 -18.09
CA GLN A 138 15.79 -9.24 -17.11
C GLN A 138 16.72 -8.71 -16.00
N ALA A 139 16.59 -7.42 -15.69
CA ALA A 139 17.43 -6.73 -14.69
C ALA A 139 16.87 -6.90 -13.27
N VAL A 140 15.60 -7.26 -13.15
CA VAL A 140 14.89 -7.49 -11.88
C VAL A 140 14.34 -8.90 -11.84
N VAL A 141 14.49 -9.58 -10.70
CA VAL A 141 13.98 -10.93 -10.48
C VAL A 141 13.01 -10.97 -9.29
N ASN A 142 12.00 -11.82 -9.43
CA ASN A 142 11.05 -12.12 -8.35
C ASN A 142 11.74 -12.95 -7.26
N ALA A 143 11.86 -12.38 -6.06
CA ALA A 143 12.47 -13.01 -4.90
C ALA A 143 11.44 -13.72 -3.99
N GLY A 144 10.22 -13.91 -4.47
CA GLY A 144 9.10 -14.53 -3.79
C GLY A 144 8.09 -13.52 -3.26
N PHE A 145 7.02 -14.01 -2.63
CA PHE A 145 5.96 -13.16 -2.09
C PHE A 145 6.28 -12.64 -0.69
N ALA A 146 5.74 -11.47 -0.36
CA ALA A 146 5.79 -10.88 0.98
C ALA A 146 4.91 -11.63 1.99
N GLY A 147 4.01 -12.49 1.51
CA GLY A 147 3.20 -13.39 2.35
C GLY A 147 1.76 -12.92 2.60
N TYR A 148 1.32 -11.85 1.95
CA TYR A 148 -0.04 -11.35 2.03
C TYR A 148 -0.46 -10.63 0.74
N THR A 149 -1.77 -10.42 0.58
CA THR A 149 -2.34 -9.71 -0.56
C THR A 149 -2.70 -8.28 -0.17
N GLY A 150 -2.56 -7.36 -1.11
CA GLY A 150 -2.99 -5.98 -0.98
C GLY A 150 -4.00 -5.59 -2.06
N ARG A 151 -4.84 -4.60 -1.77
CA ARG A 151 -5.78 -4.02 -2.72
C ARG A 151 -6.01 -2.54 -2.45
N ALA A 152 -5.79 -1.71 -3.45
CA ALA A 152 -6.25 -0.32 -3.41
C ALA A 152 -7.76 -0.24 -3.69
N GLY A 153 -8.39 0.86 -3.34
CA GLY A 153 -9.83 1.00 -3.54
C GLY A 153 -10.36 2.36 -3.16
N LEU A 154 -11.61 2.57 -3.54
CA LEU A 154 -12.43 3.67 -3.07
C LEU A 154 -13.26 3.18 -1.90
N TYR A 155 -13.41 4.01 -0.88
CA TYR A 155 -14.11 3.67 0.35
C TYR A 155 -15.06 4.79 0.75
N ILE A 156 -16.14 4.40 1.42
CA ILE A 156 -17.07 5.30 2.11
C ILE A 156 -17.29 4.77 3.53
N PRO A 157 -17.63 5.62 4.50
CA PRO A 157 -18.11 5.16 5.80
C PRO A 157 -19.43 4.40 5.65
N GLN A 158 -19.60 3.29 6.37
CA GLN A 158 -20.78 2.42 6.24
C GLN A 158 -22.10 3.17 6.53
N TYR A 159 -22.09 4.15 7.44
CA TYR A 159 -23.28 4.97 7.73
C TYR A 159 -23.77 5.79 6.53
N THR A 160 -22.94 5.97 5.50
CA THR A 160 -23.34 6.69 4.28
C THR A 160 -24.47 5.95 3.54
N GLU A 161 -24.59 4.64 3.70
CA GLU A 161 -25.70 3.84 3.16
C GLU A 161 -27.07 4.33 3.68
N SER A 162 -27.13 4.69 4.96
CA SER A 162 -28.32 5.28 5.57
C SER A 162 -28.61 6.69 5.02
N LEU A 163 -27.57 7.46 4.68
CA LEU A 163 -27.73 8.78 4.07
C LEU A 163 -28.31 8.67 2.67
N TYR A 164 -27.91 7.68 1.87
CA TYR A 164 -28.55 7.44 0.56
C TYR A 164 -30.02 7.05 0.71
N SER A 165 -30.33 6.21 1.69
CA SER A 165 -31.70 5.75 1.93
C SER A 165 -32.63 6.91 2.34
N ALA A 166 -32.06 7.99 2.88
CA ALA A 166 -32.79 9.21 3.23
C ALA A 166 -32.93 10.19 2.05
N LEU A 167 -32.31 9.94 0.90
CA LEU A 167 -32.44 10.81 -0.27
C LEU A 167 -33.85 10.68 -0.88
N SER A 168 -34.49 11.83 -1.09
CA SER A 168 -35.69 11.94 -1.91
C SER A 168 -35.32 11.89 -3.39
N LEU A 169 -35.12 10.68 -3.93
CA LEU A 169 -34.79 10.47 -5.33
C LEU A 169 -36.04 10.53 -6.22
N THR A 170 -35.88 11.00 -7.46
CA THR A 170 -36.93 10.88 -8.48
C THR A 170 -37.15 9.40 -8.84
N SER A 171 -38.29 9.04 -9.43
CA SER A 171 -38.55 7.65 -9.83
C SER A 171 -37.52 7.12 -10.84
N ALA A 172 -36.99 7.99 -11.71
CA ALA A 172 -35.93 7.63 -12.66
C ALA A 172 -34.59 7.41 -11.94
N ASP A 173 -34.19 8.31 -11.05
CA ASP A 173 -32.95 8.18 -10.29
C ASP A 173 -32.99 7.02 -9.31
N PHE A 174 -34.13 6.77 -8.68
CA PHE A 174 -34.34 5.61 -7.83
C PHE A 174 -34.24 4.30 -8.63
N THR A 175 -34.87 4.23 -9.81
CA THR A 175 -34.76 3.07 -10.70
C THR A 175 -33.30 2.84 -11.11
N ASN A 176 -32.59 3.91 -11.48
CA ASN A 176 -31.16 3.86 -11.81
C ASN A 176 -30.32 3.43 -10.60
N PHE A 177 -30.61 3.96 -9.41
CA PHE A 177 -29.91 3.61 -8.17
C PHE A 177 -30.08 2.13 -7.84
N VAL A 178 -31.32 1.63 -7.82
CA VAL A 178 -31.63 0.21 -7.55
C VAL A 178 -30.97 -0.70 -8.57
N ALA A 179 -31.11 -0.39 -9.87
CA ALA A 179 -30.51 -1.16 -10.95
C ALA A 179 -28.97 -1.24 -10.88
N ASN A 180 -28.33 -0.26 -10.24
CA ASN A 180 -26.87 -0.15 -10.17
C ASN A 180 -26.31 -0.22 -8.75
N SER A 181 -27.12 -0.58 -7.76
CA SER A 181 -26.72 -0.64 -6.33
C SER A 181 -25.60 -1.66 -6.07
N ALA A 182 -25.53 -2.73 -6.88
CA ALA A 182 -24.41 -3.68 -6.89
C ALA A 182 -23.13 -3.14 -7.60
N ASP A 183 -23.29 -2.16 -8.50
CA ASP A 183 -22.24 -1.49 -9.28
C ASP A 183 -22.02 -0.06 -8.75
N PHE A 184 -21.72 0.02 -7.46
CA PHE A 184 -21.85 1.22 -6.63
C PHE A 184 -21.24 2.52 -7.19
N TRP A 185 -20.25 2.46 -8.08
CA TRP A 185 -19.73 3.65 -8.76
C TRP A 185 -20.77 4.38 -9.65
N ARG A 186 -21.72 3.68 -10.28
CA ARG A 186 -22.73 4.30 -11.16
C ARG A 186 -23.74 5.16 -10.40
N SER A 187 -24.02 4.82 -9.14
CA SER A 187 -24.88 5.66 -8.29
C SER A 187 -24.29 7.06 -8.08
N HIS A 188 -22.96 7.22 -8.21
CA HIS A 188 -22.28 8.51 -8.16
C HIS A 188 -22.33 9.28 -9.48
N GLN A 189 -23.23 8.91 -10.39
CA GLN A 189 -23.65 9.77 -11.50
C GLN A 189 -24.97 10.49 -11.17
N ILE A 190 -25.65 10.10 -10.08
CA ILE A 190 -26.89 10.72 -9.61
C ILE A 190 -26.55 12.04 -8.87
N PRO A 191 -27.10 13.19 -9.28
CA PRO A 191 -26.78 14.49 -8.68
C PRO A 191 -26.99 14.55 -7.17
N GLU A 192 -28.05 13.93 -6.65
CA GLU A 192 -28.39 13.89 -5.22
C GLU A 192 -27.35 13.10 -4.42
N VAL A 193 -26.85 12.00 -4.98
CA VAL A 193 -25.76 11.20 -4.37
C VAL A 193 -24.46 11.99 -4.38
N ILE A 194 -24.14 12.67 -5.48
CA ILE A 194 -22.96 13.54 -5.58
C ILE A 194 -23.05 14.73 -4.61
N ALA A 195 -24.25 15.30 -4.43
CA ALA A 195 -24.48 16.44 -3.55
C ALA A 195 -24.19 16.11 -2.07
N LEU A 196 -24.34 14.84 -1.65
CA LEU A 196 -23.91 14.41 -0.31
C LEU A 196 -22.42 14.68 -0.09
N TYR A 197 -21.61 14.43 -1.11
CA TYR A 197 -20.15 14.55 -1.05
C TYR A 197 -19.61 15.91 -1.47
N ALA A 198 -20.48 16.88 -1.78
CA ALA A 198 -20.04 18.24 -2.00
C ALA A 198 -19.32 18.75 -0.73
N SER A 199 -18.31 19.61 -0.89
CA SER A 199 -17.45 20.06 0.21
C SER A 199 -18.26 20.78 1.31
N GLN A 200 -18.67 20.04 2.33
CA GLN A 200 -19.27 20.57 3.54
C GLN A 200 -18.16 20.74 4.58
N ASN A 201 -17.86 21.95 5.02
CA ASN A 201 -16.88 22.23 6.08
C ASN A 201 -15.41 21.82 5.81
N ASP A 202 -15.05 21.52 4.56
CA ASP A 202 -13.70 21.10 4.17
C ASP A 202 -12.62 22.11 4.65
N SER A 203 -12.80 23.42 4.41
CA SER A 203 -11.86 24.47 4.87
C SER A 203 -11.58 24.41 6.37
N ALA A 204 -12.60 24.19 7.20
CA ALA A 204 -12.44 24.20 8.66
C ALA A 204 -11.62 22.99 9.11
N ILE A 205 -11.91 21.81 8.58
CA ILE A 205 -11.15 20.58 8.87
C ILE A 205 -9.70 20.76 8.42
N ILE A 206 -9.49 21.16 7.16
CA ILE A 206 -8.15 21.37 6.57
C ILE A 206 -7.32 22.34 7.42
N SER A 207 -7.90 23.49 7.78
CA SER A 207 -7.21 24.51 8.57
C SER A 207 -6.91 24.01 9.98
N SER A 208 -7.86 23.32 10.64
CA SER A 208 -7.66 22.81 12.01
C SER A 208 -6.57 21.73 12.10
N LEU A 209 -6.42 20.95 11.03
CA LEU A 209 -5.44 19.87 10.93
C LEU A 209 -4.11 20.31 10.30
N GLY A 210 -4.01 21.56 9.82
CA GLY A 210 -2.82 22.07 9.13
C GLY A 210 -2.47 21.29 7.86
N LEU A 211 -3.48 20.77 7.14
CA LEU A 211 -3.24 19.94 5.96
C LEU A 211 -2.75 20.77 4.78
N THR A 212 -1.77 20.23 4.05
CA THR A 212 -1.26 20.82 2.81
C THR A 212 -1.68 19.95 1.63
N LEU A 213 -2.26 20.57 0.61
CA LEU A 213 -2.62 19.90 -0.63
C LEU A 213 -1.35 19.57 -1.41
N GLU A 214 -1.14 18.29 -1.72
CA GLU A 214 -0.03 17.81 -2.55
C GLU A 214 -0.30 18.06 -4.03
N TYR A 215 -1.47 17.63 -4.49
CA TYR A 215 -1.88 17.67 -5.89
C TYR A 215 -3.41 17.62 -5.97
N SER A 216 -3.97 18.07 -7.09
CA SER A 216 -5.39 17.89 -7.37
C SER A 216 -5.62 17.57 -8.84
N PHE A 217 -6.56 16.68 -9.11
CA PHE A 217 -7.04 16.38 -10.45
C PHE A 217 -8.47 16.87 -10.62
N THR A 218 -8.74 17.47 -11.77
CA THR A 218 -10.05 17.99 -12.15
C THR A 218 -10.35 17.56 -13.58
N PRO A 219 -11.40 16.75 -13.82
CA PRO A 219 -11.79 16.39 -15.17
C PRO A 219 -12.44 17.58 -15.89
N PRO A 220 -12.50 17.59 -17.24
CA PRO A 220 -12.94 18.75 -18.03
C PRO A 220 -14.36 19.26 -17.76
N TRP A 221 -15.25 18.44 -17.22
CA TRP A 221 -16.64 18.80 -16.87
C TRP A 221 -16.82 19.27 -15.43
N CYS A 222 -15.77 19.19 -14.61
CA CYS A 222 -15.74 19.79 -13.28
C CYS A 222 -14.89 21.07 -13.33
N LYS A 223 -15.17 22.01 -12.46
CA LYS A 223 -14.30 23.13 -12.08
C LYS A 223 -13.21 22.63 -11.11
N PRO A 224 -12.14 23.40 -10.87
CA PRO A 224 -11.13 23.02 -9.89
C PRO A 224 -11.71 22.86 -8.48
N TRP A 225 -11.15 21.93 -7.71
CA TRP A 225 -11.46 21.80 -6.29
C TRP A 225 -11.16 23.11 -5.54
N ASN A 226 -12.06 23.49 -4.63
CA ASN A 226 -11.84 24.56 -3.67
C ASN A 226 -12.27 24.09 -2.27
N SER A 227 -11.59 24.58 -1.23
CA SER A 227 -11.92 24.22 0.15
C SER A 227 -13.15 24.97 0.70
N THR A 228 -13.48 26.12 0.12
CA THR A 228 -14.40 27.13 0.69
C THR A 228 -15.86 26.97 0.28
N GLY A 229 -16.21 26.13 -0.70
CA GLY A 229 -17.62 25.91 -0.99
C GLY A 229 -17.98 25.09 -2.22
N ILE A 230 -19.15 24.47 -2.07
CA ILE A 230 -19.98 23.77 -3.05
C ILE A 230 -20.16 24.65 -4.29
N GLY A 231 -19.64 24.23 -5.44
CA GLY A 231 -19.80 25.03 -6.65
C GLY A 231 -19.69 24.27 -7.96
N ASN A 232 -19.67 22.94 -7.91
CA ASN A 232 -19.01 22.21 -8.96
C ASN A 232 -19.76 21.07 -9.64
N ASN A 233 -20.96 20.73 -9.16
CA ASN A 233 -21.68 19.51 -9.58
C ASN A 233 -20.85 18.22 -9.45
N CYS A 234 -19.69 18.30 -8.80
CA CYS A 234 -18.75 17.21 -8.64
C CYS A 234 -18.39 17.05 -7.17
N ALA A 235 -18.32 15.79 -6.73
CA ALA A 235 -17.83 15.43 -5.42
C ALA A 235 -16.29 15.53 -5.38
N ASP A 236 -15.73 15.77 -4.21
CA ASP A 236 -14.29 15.69 -4.04
C ASP A 236 -13.87 14.38 -3.38
N VAL A 237 -13.16 13.54 -4.14
CA VAL A 237 -12.56 12.31 -3.64
C VAL A 237 -11.24 12.65 -2.96
N LYS A 238 -11.13 12.36 -1.67
CA LYS A 238 -9.83 12.49 -0.96
C LYS A 238 -8.94 11.32 -1.31
N ALA A 239 -7.71 11.59 -1.71
CA ALA A 239 -6.72 10.56 -2.00
C ALA A 239 -5.41 10.88 -1.29
N GLU A 240 -4.60 9.84 -1.10
CA GLU A 240 -3.35 9.94 -0.34
C GLU A 240 -2.26 10.62 -1.16
N VAL A 241 -1.35 9.85 -1.77
CA VAL A 241 -0.21 10.34 -2.54
C VAL A 241 -0.49 10.15 -4.03
N SER A 242 -0.23 11.18 -4.85
CA SER A 242 -0.51 11.16 -6.29
C SER A 242 0.37 10.18 -7.08
N ALA A 243 1.50 9.77 -6.50
CA ALA A 243 2.41 8.79 -7.08
C ALA A 243 1.94 7.33 -6.90
N TYR A 244 0.99 7.04 -6.01
CA TYR A 244 0.46 5.69 -5.80
C TYR A 244 -0.69 5.39 -6.74
N ASP A 245 -0.64 4.24 -7.41
CA ASP A 245 -1.53 3.90 -8.53
C ASP A 245 -1.66 5.06 -9.52
N ARG A 246 -0.49 5.61 -9.87
CA ARG A 246 -0.35 6.90 -10.53
C ARG A 246 -1.27 6.99 -11.75
N GLY A 247 -2.10 8.03 -11.79
CA GLY A 247 -2.98 8.33 -12.91
C GLY A 247 -4.17 7.38 -13.11
N GLN A 248 -4.26 6.29 -12.35
CA GLN A 248 -5.30 5.29 -12.54
C GLN A 248 -6.69 5.82 -12.17
N LEU A 249 -6.84 6.42 -10.97
CA LEU A 249 -8.12 6.99 -10.55
C LEU A 249 -8.59 8.09 -11.52
N HIS A 250 -7.66 8.87 -12.07
CA HIS A 250 -7.98 9.94 -13.03
C HIS A 250 -8.54 9.37 -14.34
N GLN A 251 -7.91 8.30 -14.86
CA GLN A 251 -8.43 7.58 -16.03
C GLN A 251 -9.80 6.98 -15.75
N VAL A 252 -10.02 6.37 -14.58
CA VAL A 252 -11.33 5.84 -14.20
C VAL A 252 -12.38 6.95 -14.20
N ILE A 253 -12.07 8.11 -13.61
CA ILE A 253 -12.96 9.27 -13.61
C ILE A 253 -13.29 9.73 -15.03
N ILE A 254 -12.28 9.83 -15.90
CA ILE A 254 -12.46 10.27 -17.28
C ILE A 254 -13.30 9.26 -18.08
N ASN A 255 -12.88 8.00 -18.09
CA ASN A 255 -13.45 6.95 -18.94
C ASN A 255 -14.85 6.52 -18.50
N ARG A 256 -15.18 6.69 -17.21
CA ARG A 256 -16.52 6.44 -16.67
C ARG A 256 -17.39 7.68 -16.55
N ARG A 257 -16.88 8.86 -16.92
CA ARG A 257 -17.58 10.15 -16.79
C ARG A 257 -18.13 10.38 -15.37
N LEU A 258 -17.26 10.18 -14.38
CA LEU A 258 -17.61 10.42 -12.99
C LEU A 258 -17.56 11.92 -12.69
N ASN A 259 -18.55 12.43 -11.97
CA ASN A 259 -18.58 13.81 -11.49
C ASN A 259 -17.72 13.95 -10.23
N TRP A 260 -16.42 13.64 -10.34
CA TRP A 260 -15.47 13.65 -9.23
C TRP A 260 -14.25 14.50 -9.55
N THR A 261 -13.84 15.34 -8.60
CA THR A 261 -12.46 15.82 -8.49
C THR A 261 -11.69 14.91 -7.55
N VAL A 262 -10.35 14.96 -7.61
CA VAL A 262 -9.49 14.27 -6.63
C VAL A 262 -8.57 15.28 -5.99
N SER A 263 -8.48 15.27 -4.67
CA SER A 263 -7.52 16.07 -3.92
C SER A 263 -6.59 15.16 -3.11
N TYR A 264 -5.28 15.34 -3.29
CA TYR A 264 -4.23 14.51 -2.68
C TYR A 264 -3.62 15.21 -1.46
N TRP A 265 -3.59 14.52 -0.33
CA TRP A 265 -3.23 15.10 0.98
C TRP A 265 -2.12 14.36 1.72
N GLY A 266 -1.48 13.42 1.04
CA GLY A 266 -0.57 12.45 1.65
C GLY A 266 -1.30 11.46 2.57
N THR A 267 -0.62 10.37 2.93
CA THR A 267 -1.21 9.29 3.73
C THR A 267 -1.75 9.78 5.09
N ALA A 268 -0.95 10.53 5.85
CA ALA A 268 -1.36 11.01 7.18
C ALA A 268 -2.49 12.06 7.09
N GLY A 269 -2.47 12.90 6.04
CA GLY A 269 -3.49 13.92 5.83
C GLY A 269 -4.85 13.31 5.52
N VAL A 270 -4.91 12.32 4.63
CA VAL A 270 -6.16 11.59 4.34
C VAL A 270 -6.70 10.89 5.57
N GLN A 271 -5.86 10.16 6.33
CA GLN A 271 -6.32 9.47 7.53
C GLN A 271 -6.96 10.44 8.53
N SER A 272 -6.30 11.57 8.79
CA SER A 272 -6.78 12.59 9.74
C SER A 272 -8.06 13.24 9.25
N TYR A 273 -8.11 13.58 7.95
CA TYR A 273 -9.29 14.17 7.32
C TYR A 273 -10.51 13.26 7.36
N VAL A 274 -10.34 12.00 6.94
CA VAL A 274 -11.39 10.98 6.94
C VAL A 274 -11.87 10.71 8.37
N SER A 275 -10.95 10.62 9.35
CA SER A 275 -11.31 10.46 10.77
C SER A 275 -12.17 11.61 11.29
N ALA A 276 -11.85 12.85 10.90
CA ALA A 276 -12.64 14.03 11.27
C ALA A 276 -14.05 13.97 10.67
N LYS A 277 -14.19 13.56 9.40
CA LYS A 277 -15.49 13.36 8.74
C LYS A 277 -16.31 12.25 9.40
N ILE A 278 -15.69 11.10 9.70
CA ILE A 278 -16.32 9.97 10.40
C ILE A 278 -16.85 10.40 11.77
N THR A 279 -16.04 11.11 12.56
CA THR A 279 -16.44 11.62 13.88
C THR A 279 -17.66 12.54 13.81
N ARG A 280 -17.82 13.26 12.70
CA ARG A 280 -18.92 14.20 12.45
C ARG A 280 -20.10 13.56 11.73
N THR A 281 -20.05 12.26 11.43
CA THR A 281 -21.04 11.56 10.59
C THR A 281 -21.26 12.25 9.24
N GLU A 282 -20.22 12.88 8.69
CA GLU A 282 -20.28 13.52 7.39
C GLU A 282 -19.93 12.51 6.29
N PRO A 283 -20.65 12.50 5.15
CA PRO A 283 -20.33 11.64 4.03
C PRO A 283 -18.96 12.00 3.43
N ILE A 284 -18.19 10.97 3.06
CA ILE A 284 -16.91 11.11 2.37
C ILE A 284 -16.68 9.91 1.46
N VAL A 285 -16.14 10.16 0.27
CA VAL A 285 -15.53 9.16 -0.60
C VAL A 285 -14.03 9.41 -0.62
N PHE A 286 -13.24 8.36 -0.45
CA PHE A 286 -11.79 8.48 -0.43
C PHE A 286 -11.09 7.26 -1.03
N LYS A 287 -9.94 7.48 -1.66
CA LYS A 287 -9.05 6.42 -2.14
C LYS A 287 -8.07 6.03 -1.03
N TYR A 288 -7.94 4.74 -0.80
CA TYR A 288 -6.98 4.18 0.16
C TYR A 288 -6.64 2.72 -0.21
N TRP A 289 -5.96 1.99 0.68
CA TRP A 289 -5.62 0.58 0.45
C TRP A 289 -5.78 -0.30 1.69
N GLU A 290 -5.93 -1.59 1.44
CA GLU A 290 -5.93 -2.66 2.42
C GLU A 290 -4.81 -3.68 2.10
N PRO A 291 -4.25 -4.37 3.11
CA PRO A 291 -4.56 -4.26 4.53
C PRO A 291 -3.87 -3.05 5.17
N THR A 292 -4.61 -2.31 6.00
CA THR A 292 -4.03 -1.27 6.87
C THR A 292 -4.79 -1.23 8.19
N LYS A 293 -4.11 -0.78 9.26
CA LYS A 293 -4.78 -0.52 10.54
C LYS A 293 -5.93 0.47 10.39
N PHE A 294 -5.76 1.48 9.51
CA PHE A 294 -6.77 2.50 9.28
C PHE A 294 -8.07 1.90 8.73
N ILE A 295 -8.00 1.09 7.66
CA ILE A 295 -9.19 0.42 7.12
C ILE A 295 -9.79 -0.54 8.15
N ALA A 296 -8.96 -1.35 8.82
CA ALA A 296 -9.44 -2.33 9.80
C ALA A 296 -10.09 -1.71 11.06
N SER A 297 -9.73 -0.48 11.42
CA SER A 297 -10.25 0.19 12.62
C SER A 297 -11.51 1.02 12.36
N ASN A 298 -11.96 1.13 11.11
CA ASN A 298 -13.12 1.94 10.74
C ASN A 298 -14.17 1.07 10.04
N SER A 299 -15.45 1.30 10.34
CA SER A 299 -16.56 0.68 9.62
C SER A 299 -16.73 1.34 8.25
N LEU A 300 -16.07 0.77 7.24
CA LEU A 300 -16.02 1.28 5.88
C LEU A 300 -16.62 0.27 4.90
N HIS A 301 -17.24 0.79 3.84
CA HIS A 301 -17.68 0.03 2.69
C HIS A 301 -16.75 0.36 1.51
N ARG A 302 -16.23 -0.66 0.82
CA ARG A 302 -15.42 -0.48 -0.39
C ARG A 302 -16.33 -0.33 -1.60
N LEU A 303 -16.15 0.75 -2.36
CA LEU A 303 -16.90 0.95 -3.59
C LEU A 303 -16.40 0.01 -4.67
N SER A 304 -17.32 -0.67 -5.32
CA SER A 304 -17.01 -1.54 -6.46
C SER A 304 -17.00 -0.71 -7.75
N LEU A 305 -15.90 -0.82 -8.50
CA LEU A 305 -15.80 -0.42 -9.89
C LEU A 305 -15.98 -1.67 -10.77
N PRO A 306 -16.12 -1.54 -12.11
CA PRO A 306 -16.18 -2.71 -12.99
C PRO A 306 -14.97 -3.60 -12.77
N ALA A 307 -15.17 -4.91 -12.72
CA ALA A 307 -14.14 -5.84 -12.28
C ALA A 307 -12.80 -5.65 -13.02
N TYR A 308 -11.72 -5.76 -12.26
CA TYR A 308 -10.37 -5.73 -12.79
C TYR A 308 -10.18 -6.76 -13.91
N THR A 309 -9.49 -6.36 -14.98
CA THR A 309 -8.89 -7.30 -15.93
C THR A 309 -7.48 -6.82 -16.29
N GLN A 310 -6.59 -7.75 -16.63
CA GLN A 310 -5.23 -7.44 -17.08
C GLN A 310 -5.25 -6.49 -18.29
N LEU A 311 -6.19 -6.68 -19.22
CA LEU A 311 -6.33 -5.86 -20.43
C LEU A 311 -6.73 -4.41 -20.11
N CYS A 312 -7.61 -4.22 -19.13
CA CYS A 312 -7.96 -2.88 -18.69
C CYS A 312 -6.73 -2.14 -18.13
N TYR A 313 -5.93 -2.82 -17.30
CA TYR A 313 -4.75 -2.23 -16.66
C TYR A 313 -3.53 -2.08 -17.56
N SER A 314 -3.38 -2.91 -18.60
CA SER A 314 -2.24 -2.83 -19.51
C SER A 314 -2.17 -1.51 -20.28
N ASN A 315 -3.26 -0.75 -20.33
CA ASN A 315 -3.35 0.56 -20.99
C ASN A 315 -3.18 1.74 -20.02
N ASN A 316 -2.78 1.49 -18.77
CA ASN A 316 -2.46 2.57 -17.84
C ASN A 316 -1.24 3.35 -18.33
N THR A 317 -1.40 4.65 -18.60
CA THR A 317 -0.29 5.51 -19.05
C THR A 317 0.48 6.15 -17.90
N ASN A 318 0.05 5.94 -16.65
CA ASN A 318 0.54 6.64 -15.46
C ASN A 318 0.39 8.17 -15.52
N SER A 319 -0.42 8.70 -16.44
CA SER A 319 -0.64 10.13 -16.60
C SER A 319 -1.51 10.70 -15.48
N LEU A 320 -1.02 11.74 -14.82
CA LEU A 320 -1.83 12.51 -13.87
C LEU A 320 -2.90 13.37 -14.55
N GLU A 321 -2.85 13.53 -15.87
CA GLU A 321 -3.86 14.26 -16.64
C GLU A 321 -5.05 13.36 -17.07
N GLY A 322 -5.08 12.11 -16.61
CA GLY A 322 -6.18 11.17 -16.91
C GLY A 322 -6.12 10.55 -18.31
N ALA A 323 -5.00 10.68 -19.02
CA ALA A 323 -4.80 10.02 -20.31
C ALA A 323 -4.71 8.49 -20.16
N GLY A 324 -5.27 7.75 -21.12
CA GLY A 324 -5.31 6.28 -21.12
C GLY A 324 -6.74 5.74 -21.01
N SER A 325 -6.88 4.42 -20.97
CA SER A 325 -8.19 3.76 -21.09
C SER A 325 -8.59 2.90 -19.89
N VAL A 326 -7.89 3.04 -18.75
CA VAL A 326 -8.27 2.33 -17.52
C VAL A 326 -9.66 2.79 -17.07
N ASP A 327 -10.57 1.84 -16.92
CA ASP A 327 -11.97 2.09 -16.55
C ASP A 327 -12.51 1.03 -15.55
N CYS A 328 -11.63 0.22 -14.96
CA CYS A 328 -11.96 -0.88 -14.07
C CYS A 328 -11.37 -0.70 -12.67
N ASP A 329 -11.71 -1.64 -11.80
CA ASP A 329 -11.34 -1.68 -10.40
C ASP A 329 -9.88 -2.10 -10.17
N TYR A 330 -9.41 -1.84 -8.96
CA TYR A 330 -8.09 -2.21 -8.48
C TYR A 330 -7.94 -3.73 -8.33
N PRO A 331 -6.82 -4.31 -8.80
CA PRO A 331 -6.52 -5.72 -8.62
C PRO A 331 -6.30 -6.06 -7.15
N THR A 332 -6.60 -7.31 -6.79
CA THR A 332 -6.03 -7.91 -5.59
C THR A 332 -4.65 -8.44 -5.95
N ILE A 333 -3.61 -7.88 -5.34
CA ILE A 333 -2.22 -8.13 -5.69
C ILE A 333 -1.59 -9.01 -4.62
N SER A 334 -0.93 -10.08 -5.01
CA SER A 334 0.00 -10.78 -4.11
C SER A 334 1.29 -9.97 -4.04
N LEU A 335 1.55 -9.34 -2.90
CA LEU A 335 2.69 -8.42 -2.78
C LEU A 335 3.99 -9.20 -2.91
N ARG A 336 4.93 -8.65 -3.69
CA ARG A 336 6.15 -9.34 -4.12
C ARG A 336 7.37 -8.71 -3.51
N LYS A 337 8.40 -9.52 -3.31
CA LYS A 337 9.78 -9.08 -3.07
C LYS A 337 10.50 -9.08 -4.40
N ASP A 338 11.21 -8.00 -4.68
CA ASP A 338 11.98 -7.83 -5.89
C ASP A 338 13.42 -7.53 -5.59
N GLU A 339 14.30 -8.15 -6.36
CA GLU A 339 15.73 -7.96 -6.22
C GLU A 339 16.42 -7.83 -7.57
N SER A 340 17.61 -7.26 -7.54
CA SER A 340 18.39 -7.08 -8.75
C SER A 340 18.96 -8.41 -9.24
N ALA A 341 18.93 -8.66 -10.55
CA ALA A 341 19.32 -9.94 -11.15
C ALA A 341 20.80 -10.32 -10.92
N THR A 342 21.65 -9.35 -10.58
CA THR A 342 23.08 -9.59 -10.34
C THR A 342 23.46 -9.63 -8.86
N THR A 343 22.49 -9.66 -7.94
CA THR A 343 22.78 -9.74 -6.51
C THR A 343 23.46 -11.10 -6.20
N PRO A 344 24.65 -11.15 -5.54
CA PRO A 344 25.52 -12.34 -5.50
C PRO A 344 24.94 -13.58 -4.81
N SER A 345 23.78 -13.47 -4.19
CA SER A 345 22.87 -14.51 -3.70
C SER A 345 21.69 -13.78 -3.10
N SER A 346 20.47 -14.34 -3.22
CA SER A 346 19.26 -13.64 -2.76
C SER A 346 19.39 -13.27 -1.26
N PRO A 347 19.41 -11.97 -0.93
CA PRO A 347 19.49 -11.49 0.45
C PRO A 347 18.09 -11.30 1.03
N THR A 348 17.03 -11.53 0.24
CA THR A 348 15.65 -11.39 0.69
C THR A 348 15.22 -12.68 1.41
N PRO A 349 14.72 -12.60 2.65
CA PRO A 349 14.25 -13.78 3.37
C PRO A 349 13.10 -14.46 2.64
N THR A 350 13.07 -15.80 2.61
CA THR A 350 12.06 -16.57 1.85
C THR A 350 10.65 -16.34 2.38
N VAL A 351 10.48 -16.24 3.71
CA VAL A 351 9.21 -15.87 4.35
C VAL A 351 9.50 -14.96 5.54
N ILE A 352 8.70 -13.91 5.70
CA ILE A 352 8.71 -13.03 6.87
C ILE A 352 7.35 -13.22 7.56
N TYR A 353 7.33 -13.95 8.67
CA TYR A 353 6.16 -13.99 9.54
C TYR A 353 6.38 -13.05 10.73
N VAL A 354 5.52 -12.03 10.85
CA VAL A 354 5.41 -11.22 12.07
C VAL A 354 4.22 -11.74 12.86
N THR A 355 4.46 -12.29 14.05
CA THR A 355 3.39 -12.72 14.97
C THR A 355 3.38 -11.79 16.18
N THR A 356 2.18 -11.42 16.64
CA THR A 356 1.99 -10.75 17.92
C THR A 356 1.66 -11.80 18.97
N THR A 357 2.53 -11.99 19.96
CA THR A 357 2.22 -12.89 21.08
C THR A 357 1.52 -12.10 22.18
N SER A 358 0.23 -12.37 22.39
CA SER A 358 -0.44 -12.04 23.67
C SER A 358 -0.36 -13.19 24.69
N SER A 359 0.27 -14.32 24.35
CA SER A 359 0.47 -15.41 25.30
C SER A 359 1.76 -16.18 25.02
N SER A 360 2.56 -16.30 26.07
CA SER A 360 3.78 -17.09 26.17
C SER A 360 3.48 -18.59 26.09
N THR A 361 3.49 -19.16 24.88
CA THR A 361 3.93 -20.54 24.55
C THR A 361 3.57 -20.82 23.08
N PHE A 362 4.56 -21.22 22.28
CA PHE A 362 4.32 -21.84 20.97
C PHE A 362 5.01 -23.20 20.94
N THR A 363 4.23 -24.25 20.70
CA THR A 363 4.73 -25.58 20.34
C THR A 363 4.65 -25.69 18.83
N LEU A 364 5.79 -25.86 18.16
CA LEU A 364 5.86 -26.07 16.71
C LEU A 364 5.29 -27.46 16.37
N HIS A 365 4.08 -27.51 15.80
CA HIS A 365 3.64 -28.70 15.07
C HIS A 365 4.33 -28.73 13.71
N HIS A 366 5.38 -29.53 13.59
CA HIS A 366 5.90 -29.99 12.30
C HIS A 366 4.87 -30.90 11.65
N SER A 367 4.05 -30.37 10.75
CA SER A 367 3.27 -31.19 9.83
C SER A 367 3.16 -30.51 8.46
N LEU A 368 4.23 -30.60 7.69
CA LEU A 368 4.17 -30.58 6.23
C LEU A 368 4.59 -31.96 5.76
N SER A 369 3.61 -32.86 5.69
CA SER A 369 3.72 -34.12 4.98
C SER A 369 3.73 -33.82 3.48
N LEU A 370 4.91 -33.84 2.85
CA LEU A 370 5.01 -34.07 1.41
C LEU A 370 4.83 -35.57 1.16
N SER A 371 3.69 -35.96 0.60
CA SER A 371 3.55 -37.26 -0.04
C SER A 371 4.21 -37.19 -1.42
N LEU A 372 5.36 -37.86 -1.58
CA LEU A 372 5.83 -38.29 -2.89
C LEU A 372 5.01 -39.51 -3.31
N SER A 373 4.23 -39.41 -4.39
CA SER A 373 3.87 -40.58 -5.19
C SER A 373 4.82 -40.68 -6.37
N LEU A 374 5.74 -41.64 -6.30
CA LEU A 374 6.46 -42.15 -7.46
C LEU A 374 5.55 -43.12 -8.21
N SER A 375 5.12 -42.73 -9.41
CA SER A 375 4.90 -43.61 -10.57
C SER A 375 4.81 -42.75 -11.82
#